data_AF-A7IBV9-F1
#
_entry.id   AF-A7IBV9-F1
#
_cell.length_a   1.000
_cell.length_b   1.000
_cell.length_c   1.000
_cell.angle_alpha   90.00
_cell.angle_beta   90.00
_cell.angle_gamma   90.00
#
_symmetry.space_group_name_H-M   'P 1'
#
loop_
_entity.id
_entity.type
_entity.pdbx_description
1 polymer ?
#
loop_
_entity_poly.entity_id
_entity_poly.type
_entity_poly.pdbx_seq_one_letter_code
_entity_poly.pdbx_strand_id
1 'polypeptide(L)'
;MRRAWLLRASYFIWVIIPAGLYLLLQTAGTPHVIWSYDWRPLGPGSHGDPSRRYYIRCTYIGTTGALTEYPTDGTCGTIRFARPRRAAR
;
A
#
# COMPACT_ATOMS: atom_id res chain seq x y z
N MET A 1 -5.67 48.31 20.72
CA MET A 1 -5.81 46.84 20.63
C MET A 1 -5.30 46.40 19.25
N ARG A 2 -4.08 45.83 19.18
CA ARG A 2 -3.45 45.43 17.91
C ARG A 2 -4.21 44.22 17.35
N ARG A 3 -5.08 44.45 16.36
CA ARG A 3 -5.73 43.38 15.58
C ARG A 3 -4.63 42.51 14.98
N ALA A 4 -4.51 41.29 15.48
CA ALA A 4 -3.58 40.29 14.96
C ALA A 4 -3.97 39.97 13.50
N TRP A 5 -3.39 40.72 12.57
CA TRP A 5 -3.58 40.56 11.11
C TRP A 5 -2.70 39.43 10.54
N LEU A 6 -2.25 38.50 11.39
CA LEU A 6 -1.27 37.47 11.04
C LEU A 6 -1.87 36.09 10.75
N LEU A 7 -3.19 35.96 10.71
CA LEU A 7 -3.85 34.66 10.53
C LEU A 7 -5.01 34.77 9.53
N ARG A 8 -4.72 35.20 8.29
CA ARG A 8 -5.64 34.89 7.19
C ARG A 8 -5.63 33.37 7.03
N ALA A 9 -6.75 32.71 7.33
CA ALA A 9 -6.91 31.26 7.21
C ALA A 9 -6.52 30.73 5.81
N SER A 10 -6.53 31.58 4.78
CA SER A 10 -6.07 31.24 3.43
C SER A 10 -4.60 30.79 3.38
N TYR A 11 -3.73 31.25 4.28
CA TYR A 11 -2.33 30.81 4.34
C TYR A 11 -2.17 29.35 4.82
N PHE A 12 -3.22 28.73 5.36
CA PHE A 12 -3.19 27.35 5.85
C PHE A 12 -3.94 26.36 4.95
N ILE A 13 -4.53 26.82 3.83
CA ILE A 13 -5.21 25.92 2.89
C ILE A 13 -4.27 24.84 2.35
N TRP A 14 -3.00 25.18 2.12
CA TRP A 14 -2.01 24.19 1.65
C TRP A 14 -1.72 23.10 2.71
N VAL A 15 -1.96 23.36 4.00
CA VAL A 15 -1.78 22.38 5.11
C VAL A 15 -2.82 21.26 5.04
N ILE A 16 -3.96 21.50 4.38
CA ILE A 16 -4.99 20.48 4.16
C ILE A 16 -4.42 19.31 3.33
N ILE A 17 -3.50 19.58 2.40
CA ILE A 17 -2.89 18.56 1.54
C ILE A 17 -2.04 17.56 2.36
N PRO A 18 -0.99 17.99 3.11
CA PRO A 18 -0.21 17.06 3.92
C PRO A 18 -1.03 16.47 5.07
N ALA A 19 -1.98 17.21 5.65
CA ALA A 19 -2.88 16.66 6.66
C ALA A 19 -3.78 15.55 6.10
N GLY A 20 -4.33 15.73 4.90
CA GLY A 20 -5.13 14.73 4.20
C GLY A 20 -4.31 13.51 3.83
N LEU A 21 -3.09 13.69 3.32
CA LEU A 21 -2.16 12.60 3.02
C LEU A 21 -1.80 11.82 4.29
N TYR A 22 -1.53 12.53 5.39
CA TYR A 22 -1.23 11.90 6.68
C TYR A 22 -2.41 11.06 7.19
N LEU A 23 -3.64 11.59 7.11
CA LEU A 23 -4.86 10.86 7.48
C LEU A 23 -5.10 9.63 6.58
N LEU A 24 -4.85 9.74 5.28
CA LEU A 24 -4.92 8.60 4.35
C LEU A 24 -3.95 7.50 4.75
N LEU A 25 -2.69 7.85 5.03
CA LEU A 25 -1.68 6.87 5.46
C LEU A 25 -2.03 6.23 6.80
N GLN A 26 -2.65 6.96 7.73
CA GLN A 26 -3.10 6.40 9.01
C GLN A 26 -4.30 5.45 8.87
N THR A 27 -5.22 5.73 7.95
CA THR A 27 -6.46 4.95 7.77
C THR A 27 -6.28 3.76 6.82
N ALA A 28 -5.66 3.97 5.65
CA ALA A 28 -5.40 2.93 4.65
C ALA A 28 -4.17 2.09 4.99
N GLY A 29 -3.21 2.64 5.73
CA GLY A 29 -1.90 2.03 5.97
C GLY A 29 -0.84 2.49 4.98
N THR A 30 0.34 1.90 5.07
CA THR A 30 1.48 2.24 4.22
C THR A 30 1.47 1.41 2.94
N PRO A 31 1.90 1.99 1.81
CA PRO A 31 2.03 1.22 0.57
C PRO A 31 3.16 0.19 0.72
N HIS A 32 2.85 -1.04 0.36
CA HIS A 32 3.82 -2.12 0.18
C HIS A 32 3.80 -2.54 -1.29
N VAL A 33 4.97 -2.67 -1.89
CA VAL A 33 5.15 -3.02 -3.30
C VAL A 33 5.49 -4.50 -3.40
N ILE A 34 5.00 -5.17 -4.43
CA ILE A 34 5.31 -6.58 -4.68
C ILE A 34 6.82 -6.78 -4.82
N TRP A 35 7.37 -7.70 -4.05
CA TRP A 35 8.79 -8.02 -4.05
C TRP A 35 9.05 -9.41 -4.61
N SER A 36 8.31 -10.40 -4.14
CA SER A 36 8.42 -11.77 -4.62
C SER A 36 7.05 -12.44 -4.64
N TYR A 37 6.92 -13.47 -5.46
CA TYR A 37 5.69 -14.22 -5.61
C TYR A 37 5.99 -15.67 -5.98
N ASP A 38 5.16 -16.58 -5.47
CA ASP A 38 5.13 -17.97 -5.90
C ASP A 38 3.90 -18.17 -6.78
N TRP A 39 4.06 -18.90 -7.88
CA TRP A 39 3.00 -19.16 -8.84
C TRP A 39 3.05 -20.59 -9.34
N ARG A 40 1.90 -21.10 -9.78
CA ARG A 40 1.76 -22.42 -10.40
C ARG A 40 1.47 -22.28 -11.89
N PRO A 41 2.10 -23.11 -12.73
CA PRO A 41 1.79 -23.17 -14.15
C PRO A 41 0.38 -23.75 -14.37
N LEU A 42 -0.42 -23.11 -15.22
CA LEU A 42 -1.78 -23.57 -15.57
C LEU A 42 -1.83 -24.38 -16.87
N GLY A 43 -0.71 -24.56 -17.57
CA GLY A 43 -0.66 -25.31 -18.82
C GLY A 43 0.53 -24.93 -19.71
N PRO A 44 0.56 -25.43 -20.96
CA PRO A 44 1.63 -25.12 -21.90
C PRO A 44 1.80 -23.61 -22.11
N GLY A 45 3.05 -23.14 -22.07
CA GLY A 45 3.38 -21.72 -22.28
C GLY A 45 3.28 -20.82 -21.04
N SER A 46 2.89 -21.34 -19.87
CA SER A 46 2.77 -20.56 -18.63
C SER A 46 4.08 -19.95 -18.10
N HIS A 47 5.23 -20.47 -18.52
CA HIS A 47 6.52 -19.90 -18.17
C HIS A 47 6.81 -18.59 -18.93
N GLY A 48 6.39 -18.51 -20.19
CA GLY A 48 6.61 -17.34 -21.06
C GLY A 48 5.50 -16.29 -20.98
N ASP A 49 4.28 -16.69 -20.61
CA ASP A 49 3.11 -15.80 -20.51
C ASP A 49 2.73 -15.56 -19.03
N PRO A 50 2.99 -14.36 -18.48
CA PRO A 50 2.64 -14.02 -17.10
C PRO A 50 1.14 -14.05 -16.80
N SER A 51 0.29 -13.89 -17.82
CA SER A 51 -1.18 -13.93 -17.65
C SER A 51 -1.71 -15.33 -17.37
N ARG A 52 -0.92 -16.36 -17.69
CA ARG A 52 -1.23 -17.78 -17.45
C ARG A 52 -0.63 -18.32 -16.15
N ARG A 53 -0.19 -17.42 -15.26
CA ARG A 53 0.37 -17.77 -13.95
C ARG A 53 -0.72 -17.67 -12.90
N TYR A 54 -0.92 -18.75 -12.15
CA TYR A 54 -1.78 -18.74 -10.98
C TYR A 54 -0.95 -18.45 -9.74
N TYR A 55 -1.02 -17.23 -9.24
CA TYR A 55 -0.24 -16.83 -8.07
C TYR A 55 -0.82 -17.50 -6.82
N ILE A 56 0.03 -18.14 -6.03
CA ILE A 56 -0.36 -18.84 -4.79
C ILE A 56 0.12 -18.10 -3.55
N ARG A 57 1.15 -17.26 -3.68
CA ARG A 57 1.71 -16.47 -2.59
C ARG A 57 2.29 -15.19 -3.15
N CYS A 58 1.95 -14.07 -2.53
CA CYS A 58 2.45 -12.75 -2.89
C CYS A 58 3.15 -12.16 -1.66
N THR A 59 4.40 -11.73 -1.81
CA THR A 59 5.16 -11.05 -0.76
C THR A 59 5.41 -9.61 -1.16
N TYR A 60 4.98 -8.70 -0.31
CA TYR A 60 5.08 -7.27 -0.47
C TYR A 60 6.07 -6.71 0.54
N ILE A 61 6.85 -5.70 0.15
CA ILE A 61 7.76 -4.97 1.03
C ILE A 61 7.35 -3.51 1.06
N GLY A 62 7.26 -2.97 2.27
CA GLY A 62 7.00 -1.55 2.52
C GLY A 62 7.87 -1.04 3.66
N THR A 63 7.71 0.23 3.97
CA THR A 63 8.46 0.90 5.06
C THR A 63 8.20 0.29 6.44
N THR A 64 7.10 -0.41 6.60
CA THR A 64 6.67 -1.06 7.84
C THR A 64 7.01 -2.55 7.92
N GLY A 65 7.68 -3.12 6.91
CA GLY A 65 8.12 -4.50 6.88
C GLY A 65 7.65 -5.28 5.66
N ALA A 66 7.73 -6.62 5.75
CA ALA A 66 7.24 -7.53 4.72
C ALA A 66 5.85 -8.06 5.08
N LEU A 67 4.99 -8.14 4.07
CA LEU A 67 3.64 -8.70 4.14
C LEU A 67 3.53 -9.86 3.16
N THR A 68 3.16 -11.04 3.63
CA THR A 68 2.85 -12.18 2.76
C THR A 68 1.34 -12.43 2.78
N GLU A 69 0.72 -12.46 1.61
CA GLU A 69 -0.67 -12.87 1.42
C GLU A 69 -0.79 -14.08 0.48
N TYR A 70 -1.86 -14.84 0.64
CA TYR A 70 -2.22 -16.00 -0.19
C TYR A 70 -3.49 -15.64 -0.96
N PRO A 71 -3.38 -15.20 -2.23
CA PRO A 71 -4.53 -14.75 -3.01
C PRO A 71 -5.48 -15.92 -3.31
N THR A 72 -6.78 -15.68 -3.19
CA THR A 72 -7.83 -16.69 -3.46
C THR A 72 -8.27 -16.72 -4.92
N ASP A 73 -8.12 -15.61 -5.62
CA ASP A 73 -8.42 -15.44 -7.04
C ASP A 73 -7.23 -15.79 -7.95
N GLY A 74 -6.09 -16.15 -7.35
CA GLY A 74 -4.87 -16.48 -8.08
C GLY A 74 -4.15 -15.28 -8.66
N THR A 75 -4.45 -14.05 -8.21
CA THR A 75 -3.80 -12.83 -8.71
C THR A 75 -3.05 -12.09 -7.60
N CYS A 76 -1.89 -11.50 -7.93
CA CYS A 76 -1.20 -10.57 -7.05
C CYS A 76 -1.40 -9.15 -7.57
N GLY A 77 -1.86 -8.23 -6.70
CA GLY A 77 -1.78 -6.81 -7.01
C GLY A 77 -0.32 -6.32 -6.99
N THR A 78 0.01 -5.22 -7.67
CA THR A 78 1.36 -4.64 -7.62
C THR A 78 1.62 -3.91 -6.31
N ILE A 79 0.59 -3.27 -5.76
CA ILE A 79 0.66 -2.47 -4.54
C ILE A 79 -0.45 -2.93 -3.59
N ARG A 80 -0.09 -3.13 -2.33
CA ARG A 80 -1.03 -3.40 -1.24
C ARG A 80 -0.83 -2.39 -0.13
N PHE A 81 -1.93 -1.82 0.35
CA PHE A 81 -1.91 -0.98 1.55
C PHE A 81 -2.19 -1.87 2.74
N ALA A 82 -1.25 -1.88 3.69
CA ALA A 82 -1.39 -2.66 4.90
C ALA A 82 -0.98 -1.83 6.10
N ARG A 83 -1.69 -2.01 7.21
CA ARG A 83 -1.34 -1.39 8.48
C ARG A 83 -0.29 -2.27 9.18
N PRO A 84 0.69 -1.68 9.87
CA PRO A 84 1.61 -2.45 10.70
C PRO A 84 0.80 -3.25 11.72
N ARG A 85 1.02 -4.57 11.74
CA ARG A 85 0.44 -5.45 12.75
C ARG A 85 1.05 -5.02 14.08
N ARG A 86 0.30 -4.34 14.95
CA ARG A 86 0.72 -4.09 16.33
C ARG A 86 1.08 -5.45 16.91
N ALA A 87 2.36 -5.67 17.19
CA ALA A 87 2.79 -6.80 17.99
C ALA A 87 2.04 -6.69 19.31
N ALA A 88 1.11 -7.61 19.56
CA ALA A 88 0.52 -7.78 20.88
C ALA A 88 1.70 -8.08 21.82
N ARG A 89 1.97 -7.16 22.74
CA ARG A 89 2.84 -7.42 23.89
C ARG A 89 2.04 -8.15 24.94
#